data_AF-A0A8J3MCI9-F1
#
_entry.id   AF-A0A8J3MCI9-F1
#
_cell.length_a   1.000
_cell.length_b   1.000
_cell.length_c   1.000
_cell.angle_alpha   90.00
_cell.angle_beta   90.00
_cell.angle_gamma   90.00
#
_symmetry.space_group_name_H-M   'P 1'
#
loop_
_entity.id
_entity.type
_entity.pdbx_description
1 polymer ?
#
loop_
_entity_poly.entity_id
_entity_poly.type
_entity_poly.pdbx_seq_one_letter_code
_entity_poly.pdbx_strand_id
1 'polypeptide(L)'
;MEAIQRLLADLHRRRSIPRDTRLTAQQKARLRRVLQASDAAFDGATQKQIAEVLFRTGHLDRDEWQVSSARFAVSSLLREGRDLIAGGYRKLLRHQRRL
;
A
#
# COMPACT_ATOMS: atom_id res chain seq x y z
N MET A 1 -1.08 6.06 22.78
CA MET A 1 -2.38 6.66 23.21
C MET A 1 -3.17 7.27 22.05
N GLU A 2 -2.58 8.03 21.11
CA GLU A 2 -3.35 8.70 20.05
C GLU A 2 -4.16 7.80 19.10
N ALA A 3 -3.69 6.59 18.79
CA ALA A 3 -4.40 5.69 17.86
C ALA A 3 -5.76 5.26 18.41
N ILE A 4 -5.82 4.95 19.72
CA ILE A 4 -7.07 4.58 20.42
C ILE A 4 -8.01 5.79 20.48
N GLN A 5 -7.47 6.99 20.71
CA GLN A 5 -8.28 8.21 20.73
C GLN A 5 -8.90 8.51 19.37
N ARG A 6 -8.16 8.31 18.26
CA ARG A 6 -8.71 8.45 16.90
C ARG A 6 -9.80 7.42 16.61
N LEU A 7 -9.59 6.14 16.99
CA LEU A 7 -10.60 5.08 16.82
C LEU A 7 -11.89 5.40 17.59
N LEU A 8 -11.77 5.79 18.87
CA LEU A 8 -12.94 6.16 19.67
C LEU A 8 -13.66 7.39 19.12
N ALA A 9 -12.92 8.41 18.66
CA ALA A 9 -13.53 9.59 18.04
C ALA A 9 -14.35 9.23 16.79
N ASP A 10 -13.84 8.32 15.97
CA ASP A 10 -14.52 7.82 14.77
C ASP A 10 -15.77 6.99 15.11
N LEU A 11 -15.65 6.01 16.03
CA LEU A 11 -16.77 5.18 16.48
C LEU A 11 -17.92 6.00 17.09
N HIS A 12 -17.59 7.06 17.83
CA HIS A 12 -18.57 7.97 18.43
C HIS A 12 -18.98 9.13 17.50
N ARG A 13 -18.62 9.09 16.21
CA ARG A 13 -18.90 10.11 15.19
C ARG A 13 -18.64 11.54 15.67
N ARG A 14 -17.55 11.73 16.41
CA ARG A 14 -17.18 13.07 16.90
C ARG A 14 -16.87 13.98 15.72
N ARG A 15 -17.23 15.25 15.86
CA ARG A 15 -17.09 16.28 14.80
C ARG A 15 -15.63 16.55 14.39
N SER A 16 -14.66 16.18 15.22
CA SER A 16 -13.23 16.36 14.96
C SER A 16 -12.47 15.07 15.30
N ILE A 17 -11.87 14.46 14.27
CA ILE A 17 -10.94 13.34 14.41
C ILE A 17 -9.52 13.92 14.28
N PRO A 18 -8.63 13.74 15.27
CA PRO A 18 -7.27 14.25 15.20
C PRO A 18 -6.54 13.77 13.95
N ARG A 19 -5.93 14.69 13.18
CA ARG A 19 -5.21 14.36 11.95
C ARG A 19 -4.17 13.27 12.20
N ASP A 20 -4.19 12.23 11.38
CA ASP A 20 -3.18 11.18 11.43
C ASP A 20 -1.93 11.59 10.64
N THR A 21 -0.90 11.98 11.39
CA THR A 21 0.39 12.47 10.88
C THR A 21 1.45 11.37 10.76
N ARG A 22 1.13 10.11 11.10
CA ARG A 22 2.09 8.99 11.07
C ARG A 22 2.57 8.64 9.66
N LEU A 23 1.76 8.94 8.65
CA LEU A 23 2.04 8.65 7.24
C LEU A 23 1.82 9.89 6.39
N THR A 24 2.79 10.19 5.52
CA THR A 24 2.63 11.21 4.48
C THR A 24 1.59 10.78 3.44
N ALA A 25 1.07 11.74 2.67
CA ALA A 25 0.19 11.45 1.55
C ALA A 25 0.82 10.48 0.54
N GLN A 26 2.12 10.62 0.27
CA GLN A 26 2.88 9.73 -0.61
C GLN A 26 2.98 8.31 -0.05
N GLN A 27 3.26 8.15 1.25
CA GLN A 27 3.29 6.85 1.91
C GLN A 27 1.92 6.18 1.88
N LYS A 28 0.84 6.92 2.18
CA LYS A 28 -0.54 6.40 2.06
C LYS A 28 -0.87 5.96 0.64
N ALA A 29 -0.50 6.75 -0.37
CA ALA A 29 -0.71 6.40 -1.77
C ALA A 29 0.06 5.12 -2.17
N ARG A 30 1.30 4.97 -1.68
CA ARG A 30 2.09 3.76 -1.92
C ARG A 30 1.50 2.53 -1.22
N LEU A 31 1.11 2.65 0.05
CA LEU A 31 0.48 1.55 0.80
C LEU A 31 -0.85 1.10 0.18
N ARG A 32 -1.64 2.03 -0.40
CA ARG A 32 -2.83 1.64 -1.19
C ARG A 32 -2.47 0.78 -2.39
N ARG A 33 -1.40 1.11 -3.13
CA ARG A 33 -0.92 0.28 -4.25
C ARG A 33 -0.40 -1.08 -3.77
N VAL A 34 0.27 -1.13 -2.61
CA VAL A 34 0.71 -2.40 -2.00
C VAL A 34 -0.51 -3.30 -1.71
N LEU A 35 -1.56 -2.74 -1.11
CA LEU A 35 -2.80 -3.46 -0.83
C LEU A 35 -3.44 -3.95 -2.14
N GLN A 36 -3.67 -3.05 -3.10
CA GLN A 36 -4.27 -3.39 -4.40
C GLN A 36 -3.47 -4.47 -5.16
N ALA A 37 -2.14 -4.40 -5.16
CA ALA A 37 -1.30 -5.41 -5.79
C ALA A 37 -1.39 -6.76 -5.07
N SER A 38 -1.48 -6.74 -3.73
CA SER A 38 -1.62 -7.96 -2.93
C SER A 38 -2.96 -8.63 -3.14
N ASP A 39 -4.05 -7.85 -3.17
CA ASP A 39 -5.41 -8.33 -3.43
C ASP A 39 -5.50 -8.92 -4.84
N ALA A 40 -5.00 -8.21 -5.86
CA ALA A 40 -4.98 -8.72 -7.22
C ALA A 40 -4.16 -10.00 -7.37
N ALA A 41 -3.00 -10.10 -6.70
CA ALA A 41 -2.19 -11.32 -6.72
C ALA A 41 -2.87 -12.48 -5.99
N PHE A 42 -3.59 -12.20 -4.90
CA PHE A 42 -4.42 -13.18 -4.20
C PHE A 42 -5.53 -13.71 -5.11
N ASP A 43 -6.14 -12.84 -5.92
CA ASP A 43 -7.13 -13.20 -6.94
C ASP A 43 -6.52 -13.82 -8.22
N GLY A 44 -5.21 -14.09 -8.23
CA GLY A 44 -4.53 -14.79 -9.31
C GLY A 44 -4.01 -13.92 -10.46
N ALA A 45 -4.06 -12.58 -10.34
CA ALA A 45 -3.51 -11.68 -11.35
C ALA A 45 -1.97 -11.82 -11.44
N THR A 46 -1.46 -11.83 -12.67
CA THR A 46 -0.02 -11.83 -12.92
C THR A 46 0.59 -10.45 -12.63
N GLN A 47 1.90 -10.40 -12.36
CA GLN A 47 2.61 -9.12 -12.16
C GLN A 47 2.43 -8.15 -13.33
N LYS A 48 2.33 -8.67 -14.56
CA LYS A 48 2.12 -7.89 -15.77
C LYS A 48 0.72 -7.25 -15.81
N GLN A 49 -0.32 -8.02 -15.51
CA GLN A 49 -1.70 -7.49 -15.38
C GLN A 49 -1.81 -6.45 -14.25
N ILE A 50 -1.13 -6.68 -13.13
CA ILE A 50 -1.07 -5.70 -12.03
C ILE A 50 -0.39 -4.40 -12.51
N ALA A 51 0.68 -4.50 -13.31
CA ALA A 51 1.35 -3.33 -13.85
C ALA A 51 0.47 -2.55 -14.85
N GLU A 52 -0.24 -3.25 -15.72
CA GLU A 52 -1.19 -2.67 -16.68
C GLU A 52 -2.24 -1.79 -15.98
N VAL A 53 -2.78 -2.26 -14.85
CA VAL A 53 -3.81 -1.51 -14.10
C VAL A 53 -3.20 -0.42 -13.20
N LEU A 54 -2.18 -0.75 -12.39
CA LEU A 54 -1.66 0.18 -11.37
C LEU A 54 -0.75 1.27 -11.93
N PHE A 55 -0.04 0.97 -13.03
CA PHE A 55 0.91 1.89 -13.65
C PHE A 55 0.48 2.33 -15.05
N ARG A 56 -0.65 1.83 -15.57
CA ARG A 56 -1.18 2.19 -16.91
C ARG A 56 -0.14 2.01 -18.01
N THR A 57 0.64 0.93 -17.93
CA THR A 57 1.73 0.64 -18.87
C THR A 57 1.25 0.38 -20.29
N GLY A 58 -0.04 0.09 -20.48
CA GLY A 58 -0.54 -0.53 -21.70
C GLY A 58 -0.09 -2.00 -21.80
N HIS A 59 -0.48 -2.67 -22.89
CA HIS A 59 -0.02 -4.01 -23.16
C HIS A 59 1.46 -3.98 -23.53
N LEU A 60 2.29 -4.60 -22.71
CA LEU A 60 3.69 -4.86 -23.02
C LEU A 60 3.78 -6.24 -23.67
N ASP A 61 4.75 -6.52 -24.53
CA ASP A 61 5.03 -7.89 -24.96
C ASP A 61 5.85 -8.67 -23.90
N ARG A 62 6.54 -9.75 -24.30
CA ARG A 62 7.39 -10.51 -23.38
C ARG A 62 8.71 -9.78 -23.09
N ASP A 63 9.35 -9.24 -24.11
CA ASP A 63 10.70 -8.68 -24.02
C ASP A 63 10.65 -7.30 -23.36
N GLU A 64 9.67 -6.48 -23.73
CA GLU A 64 9.35 -5.22 -23.06
C GLU A 64 9.06 -5.44 -21.57
N TRP A 65 8.32 -6.49 -21.22
CA TRP A 65 8.04 -6.82 -19.82
C TRP A 65 9.30 -7.19 -19.03
N GLN A 66 10.28 -7.88 -19.64
CA GLN A 66 11.50 -8.30 -18.93
C GLN A 66 12.36 -7.12 -18.48
N VAL A 67 12.44 -6.07 -19.30
CA VAL A 67 13.26 -4.89 -19.02
C VAL A 67 12.47 -3.74 -18.39
N SER A 68 11.14 -3.89 -18.25
CA SER A 68 10.27 -2.84 -17.74
C SER A 68 10.55 -2.50 -16.27
N SER A 69 10.67 -1.21 -15.97
CA SER A 69 10.71 -0.70 -14.59
C SER A 69 9.44 -1.05 -13.80
N ALA A 70 8.30 -1.20 -14.48
CA ALA A 70 7.04 -1.59 -13.87
C ALA A 70 7.09 -2.99 -13.26
N ARG A 71 7.88 -3.91 -13.84
CA ARG A 71 8.12 -5.25 -13.28
C ARG A 71 8.75 -5.17 -11.90
N PHE A 72 9.80 -4.37 -11.75
CA PHE A 72 10.47 -4.16 -10.46
C PHE A 72 9.56 -3.42 -9.48
N ALA A 73 8.77 -2.46 -9.95
CA ALA A 73 7.81 -1.74 -9.12
C ALA A 73 6.74 -2.70 -8.55
N VAL A 74 6.13 -3.56 -9.37
CA VAL A 74 5.16 -4.57 -8.91
C VAL A 74 5.82 -5.57 -7.96
N SER A 75 7.01 -6.08 -8.27
CA SER A 75 7.74 -7.00 -7.40
C SER A 75 8.00 -6.38 -6.01
N SER A 76 8.38 -5.10 -5.96
CA SER A 76 8.55 -4.35 -4.71
C SER A 76 7.24 -4.23 -3.93
N LEU A 77 6.12 -3.90 -4.59
CA LEU A 77 4.81 -3.82 -3.95
C LEU A 77 4.39 -5.17 -3.36
N LEU A 78 4.56 -6.27 -4.10
CA LEU A 78 4.19 -7.61 -3.64
C LEU A 78 5.06 -8.07 -2.47
N ARG A 79 6.36 -7.77 -2.49
CA ARG A 79 7.25 -8.07 -1.36
C ARG A 79 6.82 -7.31 -0.11
N GLU A 80 6.58 -6.00 -0.23
CA GLU A 80 6.11 -5.18 0.89
C GLU A 80 4.74 -5.65 1.41
N GLY A 81 3.85 -6.07 0.52
CA GLY A 81 2.56 -6.65 0.88
C GLY A 81 2.69 -7.88 1.76
N ARG A 82 3.57 -8.82 1.38
CA ARG A 82 3.88 -10.01 2.20
C ARG A 82 4.43 -9.63 3.57
N ASP A 83 5.35 -8.67 3.63
CA ASP A 83 5.93 -8.20 4.89
C ASP A 83 4.87 -7.54 5.79
N LEU A 84 3.96 -6.76 5.20
CA LEU A 84 2.85 -6.14 5.92
C LEU A 84 1.90 -7.21 6.47
N ILE A 85 1.46 -8.16 5.65
CA ILE A 85 0.53 -9.24 6.03
C ILE A 85 1.14 -10.14 7.12
N ALA A 86 2.45 -10.42 7.05
CA ALA A 86 3.19 -11.18 8.06
C ALA A 86 3.35 -10.47 9.42
N GLY A 87 2.57 -9.42 9.69
CA GLY A 87 2.56 -8.65 10.94
C GLY A 87 3.29 -7.32 10.87
N GLY A 88 3.91 -6.98 9.73
CA GLY A 88 4.56 -5.68 9.51
C GLY A 88 3.60 -4.50 9.64
N TYR A 89 2.30 -4.69 9.36
CA TYR A 89 1.27 -3.66 9.48
C TYR A 89 1.23 -3.00 10.88
N ARG A 90 1.62 -3.72 11.94
CA ARG A 90 1.64 -3.19 13.31
C ARG A 90 2.58 -1.99 13.47
N LYS A 91 3.62 -1.90 12.63
CA LYS A 91 4.55 -0.75 12.62
C LYS A 91 3.85 0.53 12.17
N LEU A 92 2.84 0.45 11.31
CA LEU A 92 2.04 1.62 10.86
C LEU A 92 1.22 2.23 12.00
N LEU A 93 0.91 1.43 13.03
CA LEU A 93 0.15 1.89 14.18
C LEU A 93 1.01 2.63 15.21
N ARG A 94 2.32 2.39 15.21
CA ARG A 94 3.26 3.05 16.10
C ARG A 94 3.48 4.49 15.63
N HIS A 95 3.28 5.44 16.53
CA HIS A 95 3.62 6.83 16.27
C HIS A 95 5.15 6.95 16.28
N GLN A 96 5.77 6.84 15.11
CA GLN A 96 7.15 7.26 14.95
C GLN A 96 7.15 8.79 14.94
N ARG A 97 7.54 9.41 16.07
CA ARG A 97 7.89 10.83 16.07
C ARG A 97 8.97 10.99 15.00
N ARG A 98 8.64 11.69 13.93
CA ARG A 98 9.65 12.19 13.01
C ARG A 98 10.31 13.36 13.73
N LEU A 99 11.59 13.20 14.04
CA LEU A 99 12.48 14.33 14.29
C LEU A 99 12.63 15.12 12.99
#